data_AF-A0A015J4V7-F1
#
_entry.id   AF-A0A015J4V7-F1
#
_cell.length_a   1.000
_cell.length_b   1.000
_cell.length_c   1.000
_cell.angle_alpha   90.00
_cell.angle_beta   90.00
_cell.angle_gamma   90.00
#
_symmetry.space_group_name_H-M   'P 1'
#
loop_
_entity.id
_entity.type
_entity.pdbx_description
1 polymer ?
#
loop_
_entity_poly.entity_id
_entity_poly.type
_entity_poly.pdbx_seq_one_letter_code
_entity_poly.pdbx_strand_id
1 'polypeptide(L)'
;MPNNKEIVDETVEPPDNCIYEIRLQTKWKLYQILQNNFETNMSIDGDIYYSLKTAYKEYFNFTEYLHNNKIVYFNYITYKVLNQKDDGTSIIQIHVGDIVELEEELEGNSYAIIQAIFLHTYNNGKTYPFYFLKWFEKIEGRNGIDMMCQKYKICTERKKWHNIFPISFITSMPKVHFVHQCVNNCSVRNHDLSQPYLLNEFFYNAI
;
A
#
# COMPACT_ATOMS: atom_id res chain seq x y z
N MET A 1 -26.11 -15.30 6.17
CA MET A 1 -26.20 -15.35 4.70
C MET A 1 -24.79 -15.50 4.14
N PRO A 2 -24.52 -16.45 3.23
CA PRO A 2 -23.19 -16.62 2.67
C PRO A 2 -22.94 -15.46 1.71
N ASN A 3 -21.91 -14.67 2.01
CA ASN A 3 -21.48 -13.54 1.21
C ASN A 3 -20.65 -14.10 0.05
N ASN A 4 -21.27 -14.40 -1.09
CA ASN A 4 -20.55 -14.77 -2.31
C ASN A 4 -19.71 -13.56 -2.74
N LYS A 5 -18.46 -13.49 -2.27
CA LYS A 5 -17.44 -12.63 -2.86
C LYS A 5 -17.20 -13.18 -4.25
N GLU A 6 -17.70 -12.47 -5.25
CA GLU A 6 -17.33 -12.69 -6.64
C GLU A 6 -15.82 -12.35 -6.73
N ILE A 7 -14.98 -13.39 -6.74
CA ILE A 7 -13.53 -13.23 -6.87
C ILE A 7 -13.27 -12.96 -8.35
N VAL A 8 -13.29 -11.68 -8.72
CA VAL A 8 -12.77 -11.24 -10.00
C VAL A 8 -11.24 -11.29 -9.90
N ASP A 9 -10.62 -12.16 -10.70
CA ASP A 9 -9.17 -12.31 -10.83
C ASP A 9 -8.75 -11.55 -12.10
N GLU A 10 -7.92 -10.51 -11.95
CA GLU A 10 -7.42 -9.69 -13.05
C GLU A 10 -5.91 -9.90 -13.21
N THR A 11 -5.50 -10.40 -14.37
CA THR A 11 -4.09 -10.62 -14.72
C THR A 11 -3.53 -9.42 -15.47
N VAL A 12 -2.34 -8.97 -15.10
CA VAL A 12 -1.68 -7.80 -15.71
C VAL A 12 -0.34 -8.19 -16.29
N GLU A 13 0.04 -7.57 -17.40
CA GLU A 13 1.36 -7.75 -17.99
C GLU A 13 2.47 -7.25 -17.04
N PRO A 14 3.63 -7.93 -17.02
CA PRO A 14 4.81 -7.48 -16.29
C PRO A 14 5.19 -6.02 -16.56
N PRO A 15 5.43 -5.20 -15.51
CA PRO A 15 5.97 -3.86 -15.68
C PRO A 15 7.46 -3.89 -16.08
N ASP A 16 8.17 -4.96 -15.71
CA ASP A 16 9.59 -5.19 -15.97
C ASP A 16 9.90 -6.70 -16.07
N ASN A 17 11.17 -7.06 -16.24
CA ASN A 17 11.60 -8.46 -16.42
C ASN A 17 11.73 -9.25 -15.11
N CYS A 18 11.65 -8.59 -13.96
CA CYS A 18 11.87 -9.22 -12.65
C CYS A 18 10.55 -9.55 -11.94
N ILE A 19 9.44 -8.94 -12.36
CA ILE A 19 8.12 -9.14 -11.75
C ILE A 19 7.15 -9.72 -12.75
N TYR A 20 6.57 -10.88 -12.43
CA TYR A 20 5.71 -11.61 -13.36
C TYR A 20 4.58 -12.35 -12.66
N GLU A 21 3.64 -12.89 -13.45
CA GLU A 21 2.44 -13.56 -12.94
C GLU A 21 1.63 -12.70 -11.95
N ILE A 22 1.42 -11.43 -12.31
CA ILE A 22 0.68 -10.48 -11.48
C ILE A 22 -0.81 -10.80 -11.54
N ARG A 23 -1.44 -10.98 -10.37
CA ARG A 23 -2.87 -11.25 -10.21
C ARG A 23 -3.46 -10.36 -9.13
N LEU A 24 -4.55 -9.67 -9.47
CA LEU A 24 -5.30 -8.83 -8.52
C LEU A 24 -6.66 -9.45 -8.26
N GLN A 25 -7.08 -9.44 -7.00
CA GLN A 25 -8.31 -10.10 -6.57
C GLN A 25 -9.18 -9.20 -5.69
N THR A 26 -10.46 -9.56 -5.63
CA THR A 26 -11.46 -8.87 -4.79
C THR A 26 -11.55 -7.37 -5.13
N LYS A 27 -11.93 -7.10 -6.39
CA LYS A 27 -12.21 -5.77 -6.91
C LYS A 27 -13.20 -5.00 -6.03
N TRP A 28 -12.90 -3.74 -5.76
CA TRP A 28 -13.77 -2.89 -4.95
C TRP A 28 -15.04 -2.51 -5.72
N LYS A 29 -16.17 -2.60 -5.03
CA LYS A 29 -17.45 -2.01 -5.45
C LYS A 29 -17.44 -0.50 -5.15
N LEU A 30 -18.27 0.26 -5.85
CA LEU A 30 -18.35 1.72 -5.68
C LEU A 30 -18.48 2.16 -4.20
N TYR A 31 -19.32 1.49 -3.41
CA TYR A 31 -19.48 1.84 -2.00
C TYR A 31 -18.19 1.64 -1.19
N GLN A 32 -17.36 0.65 -1.53
CA GLN A 32 -16.07 0.40 -0.85
C GLN A 32 -15.06 1.49 -1.21
N ILE A 33 -15.06 1.93 -2.48
CA ILE A 33 -14.22 3.05 -2.95
C ILE A 33 -14.54 4.32 -2.15
N LEU A 34 -15.83 4.67 -2.06
CA LEU A 34 -16.28 5.86 -1.35
C LEU A 34 -16.04 5.77 0.16
N GLN A 35 -16.28 4.61 0.79
CA GLN A 35 -16.02 4.41 2.22
C GLN A 35 -14.54 4.58 2.58
N ASN A 36 -13.63 4.29 1.66
CA ASN A 36 -12.19 4.48 1.85
C ASN A 36 -11.69 5.86 1.41
N ASN A 37 -12.60 6.78 1.08
CA ASN A 37 -12.32 8.14 0.59
C ASN A 37 -11.49 8.17 -0.71
N PHE A 38 -11.78 7.23 -1.62
CA PHE A 38 -11.22 7.21 -2.97
C PHE A 38 -12.29 7.56 -4.01
N GLU A 39 -11.84 7.75 -5.26
CA GLU A 39 -12.66 8.14 -6.40
C GLU A 39 -12.48 7.13 -7.54
N THR A 40 -13.55 6.83 -8.30
CA THR A 40 -13.42 5.93 -9.47
C THR A 40 -12.72 6.57 -10.66
N ASN A 41 -12.85 7.89 -10.78
CA ASN A 41 -12.20 8.69 -11.80
C ASN A 41 -11.48 9.83 -11.09
N MET A 42 -10.18 9.97 -11.32
CA MET A 42 -9.38 11.03 -10.74
C MET A 42 -9.80 12.39 -11.28
N SER A 43 -9.90 13.38 -10.40
CA SER A 43 -9.85 14.77 -10.80
C SER A 43 -8.45 15.14 -11.31
N ILE A 44 -8.36 15.89 -12.41
CA ILE A 44 -7.08 16.36 -12.99
C ILE A 44 -6.30 17.23 -11.99
N ASP A 45 -7.01 17.95 -11.12
CA ASP A 45 -6.43 18.79 -10.07
C ASP A 45 -6.39 18.08 -8.70
N GLY A 46 -6.64 16.76 -8.68
CA GLY A 46 -6.71 15.96 -7.45
C GLY A 46 -5.36 15.38 -7.01
N ASP A 47 -5.21 15.16 -5.70
CA ASP A 47 -3.99 14.60 -5.08
C ASP A 47 -3.56 13.26 -5.72
N ILE A 48 -4.53 12.41 -6.08
CA ILE A 48 -4.24 11.10 -6.71
C ILE A 48 -3.64 11.30 -8.09
N TYR A 49 -4.19 12.22 -8.90
CA TYR A 49 -3.68 12.49 -10.24
C TYR A 49 -2.25 13.01 -10.20
N TYR A 50 -1.96 13.98 -9.34
CA TYR A 50 -0.60 14.50 -9.17
C TYR A 50 0.36 13.42 -8.69
N SER A 51 -0.01 12.66 -7.66
CA SER A 51 0.83 11.59 -7.10
C SER A 51 1.10 10.49 -8.14
N LEU A 52 0.09 10.12 -8.93
CA LEU A 52 0.23 9.09 -9.96
C LEU A 52 1.06 9.56 -11.14
N LYS A 53 0.88 10.82 -11.58
CA LYS A 53 1.72 11.44 -12.61
C LYS A 53 3.19 11.46 -12.18
N THR A 54 3.46 11.81 -10.93
CA THR A 54 4.80 11.78 -10.34
C THR A 54 5.38 10.36 -10.35
N ALA A 55 4.61 9.35 -9.92
CA ALA A 55 5.06 7.96 -9.95
C ALA A 55 5.40 7.48 -11.38
N TYR A 56 4.58 7.81 -12.37
CA TYR A 56 4.88 7.51 -13.78
C TYR A 56 6.17 8.18 -14.26
N LYS A 57 6.35 9.45 -13.92
CA LYS A 57 7.55 10.21 -14.27
C LYS A 57 8.80 9.61 -13.64
N GLU A 58 8.78 9.34 -12.34
CA GLU A 58 9.97 8.95 -11.58
C GLU A 58 10.36 7.49 -11.83
N TYR A 59 9.40 6.58 -11.94
CA TYR A 59 9.68 5.14 -11.99
C TYR A 59 9.64 4.55 -13.40
N PHE A 60 8.95 5.21 -14.34
CA PHE A 60 8.83 4.73 -15.72
C PHE A 60 9.37 5.74 -16.76
N ASN A 61 9.83 6.91 -16.33
CA ASN A 61 10.25 8.01 -17.21
C ASN A 61 9.14 8.48 -18.17
N PHE A 62 7.88 8.34 -17.74
CA PHE A 62 6.70 8.73 -18.50
C PHE A 62 6.29 10.16 -18.10
N THR A 63 6.54 11.12 -18.99
CA THR A 63 6.45 12.55 -18.66
C THR A 63 5.17 13.23 -19.17
N GLU A 64 4.34 12.51 -19.93
CA GLU A 64 3.13 13.04 -20.55
C GLU A 64 2.00 13.25 -19.53
N TYR A 65 0.94 13.94 -19.95
CA TYR A 65 -0.30 14.03 -19.17
C TYR A 65 -1.06 12.71 -19.19
N LEU A 66 -1.73 12.37 -18.08
CA LEU A 66 -2.54 11.15 -18.01
C LEU A 66 -3.90 11.43 -18.68
N HIS A 67 -4.15 10.85 -19.85
CA HIS A 67 -5.43 11.02 -20.54
C HIS A 67 -6.54 10.19 -19.89
N ASN A 68 -6.18 8.99 -19.42
CA ASN A 68 -7.10 8.15 -18.69
C ASN A 68 -7.17 8.62 -17.24
N ASN A 69 -8.37 8.85 -16.74
CA ASN A 69 -8.59 9.21 -15.34
C ASN A 69 -9.18 8.06 -14.52
N LYS A 70 -9.52 6.92 -15.15
CA LYS A 70 -10.18 5.81 -14.48
C LYS A 70 -9.18 5.00 -13.66
N ILE A 71 -9.58 4.69 -12.41
CA ILE A 71 -8.85 3.78 -11.53
C ILE A 71 -9.71 2.57 -11.20
N VAL A 72 -9.07 1.39 -11.10
CA VAL A 72 -9.71 0.17 -10.64
C VAL A 72 -9.01 -0.35 -9.38
N TYR A 73 -9.75 -0.48 -8.28
CA TYR A 73 -9.22 -0.85 -6.97
C TYR A 73 -9.46 -2.31 -6.58
N PHE A 74 -8.57 -2.87 -5.78
CA PHE A 74 -8.56 -4.26 -5.33
C PHE A 74 -8.16 -4.38 -3.86
N ASN A 75 -8.54 -5.48 -3.20
CA ASN A 75 -8.09 -5.74 -1.82
C ASN A 75 -6.82 -6.58 -1.74
N TYR A 76 -6.43 -7.25 -2.82
CA TYR A 76 -5.34 -8.21 -2.81
C TYR A 76 -4.60 -8.24 -4.13
N ILE A 77 -3.29 -8.40 -4.05
CA ILE A 77 -2.41 -8.66 -5.19
C ILE A 77 -1.40 -9.75 -4.86
N THR A 78 -1.10 -10.58 -5.85
CA THR A 78 0.02 -11.51 -5.81
C THR A 78 0.84 -11.41 -7.08
N TYR A 79 2.15 -11.61 -6.95
CA TYR A 79 3.09 -11.63 -8.07
C TYR A 79 4.33 -12.41 -7.68
N LYS A 80 5.10 -12.80 -8.67
CA LYS A 80 6.40 -13.44 -8.51
C LYS A 80 7.50 -12.43 -8.74
N VAL A 81 8.56 -12.53 -7.94
CA VAL A 81 9.78 -11.72 -8.07
C VAL A 81 10.94 -12.67 -8.34
N LEU A 82 11.65 -12.45 -9.45
CA LEU A 82 12.87 -13.16 -9.78
C LEU A 82 14.05 -12.56 -9.00
N ASN A 83 14.73 -13.37 -8.21
CA ASN A 83 15.94 -12.99 -7.51
C ASN A 83 17.13 -13.08 -8.47
N GLN A 84 17.68 -11.93 -8.83
CA GLN A 84 18.79 -11.85 -9.80
C GLN A 84 20.09 -12.53 -9.30
N LYS A 85 20.20 -12.85 -8.00
CA LYS A 85 21.43 -13.43 -7.42
C LYS A 85 21.49 -14.94 -7.50
N ASP A 86 20.35 -15.63 -7.48
CA ASP A 86 20.29 -17.10 -7.38
C ASP A 86 19.26 -17.75 -8.32
N ASP A 87 18.67 -16.99 -9.25
CA ASP A 87 17.55 -17.38 -10.11
C ASP A 87 16.33 -17.94 -9.35
N GLY A 88 16.29 -17.73 -8.03
CA GLY A 88 15.18 -18.09 -7.17
C GLY A 88 13.96 -17.21 -7.43
N THR A 89 12.78 -17.72 -7.12
CA THR A 89 11.53 -16.96 -7.23
C THR A 89 10.87 -16.82 -5.88
N SER A 90 10.57 -15.58 -5.50
CA SER A 90 9.76 -15.26 -4.32
C SER A 90 8.33 -14.97 -4.75
N ILE A 91 7.35 -15.52 -4.02
CA ILE A 91 5.94 -15.20 -4.20
C ILE A 91 5.58 -14.10 -3.21
N ILE A 92 5.07 -12.98 -3.72
CA ILE A 92 4.62 -11.84 -2.94
C ILE A 92 3.09 -11.85 -2.93
N GLN A 93 2.52 -11.58 -1.75
CA GLN A 93 1.09 -11.65 -1.46
C GLN A 93 0.74 -10.48 -0.54
N ILE A 94 0.01 -9.50 -1.04
CA ILE A 94 -0.19 -8.23 -0.35
C ILE A 94 -1.68 -7.92 -0.28
N HIS A 95 -2.15 -7.58 0.92
CA HIS A 95 -3.50 -7.13 1.20
C HIS A 95 -3.53 -5.65 1.53
N VAL A 96 -4.66 -5.01 1.22
CA VAL A 96 -4.99 -3.70 1.81
C VAL A 96 -5.03 -3.85 3.33
N GLY A 97 -4.31 -2.98 4.03
CA GLY A 97 -4.11 -3.02 5.47
C GLY A 97 -2.77 -3.62 5.90
N ASP A 98 -2.05 -4.30 5.01
CA ASP A 98 -0.70 -4.78 5.31
C ASP A 98 0.25 -3.60 5.52
N ILE A 99 1.20 -3.77 6.44
CA ILE A 99 2.22 -2.77 6.75
C ILE A 99 3.53 -3.20 6.12
N VAL A 100 4.17 -2.24 5.46
CA VAL A 100 5.37 -2.44 4.65
C VAL A 100 6.48 -1.55 5.17
N GLU A 101 7.70 -2.03 4.98
CA GLU A 101 8.93 -1.28 5.19
C GLU A 101 9.46 -0.86 3.82
N LEU A 102 9.77 0.42 3.69
CA LEU A 102 10.39 0.99 2.50
C LEU A 102 11.56 1.86 2.95
N GLU A 103 12.69 1.70 2.30
CA GLU A 103 13.85 2.57 2.53
C GLU A 103 13.56 3.95 1.92
N GLU A 104 13.60 4.99 2.75
CA GLU A 104 13.54 6.37 2.29
C GLU A 104 14.88 7.06 2.60
N GLU A 105 15.43 7.77 1.61
CA GLU A 105 16.83 8.22 1.58
C GLU A 105 17.27 9.10 2.77
N LEU A 106 16.33 9.67 3.52
CA LEU A 106 16.61 10.69 4.54
C LEU A 106 16.42 10.22 5.99
N GLU A 107 15.69 9.13 6.26
CA GLU A 107 15.30 8.75 7.64
C GLU A 107 15.60 7.27 7.99
N GLY A 108 16.13 6.48 7.05
CA GLY A 108 16.37 5.05 7.24
C GLY A 108 15.11 4.23 6.92
N ASN A 109 14.76 3.30 7.81
CA ASN A 109 13.60 2.42 7.59
C ASN A 109 12.30 3.18 7.88
N SER A 110 11.54 3.47 6.83
CA SER A 110 10.20 4.07 6.91
C SER A 110 9.12 3.00 6.80
N TYR A 111 8.01 3.19 7.51
CA TYR A 111 6.90 2.24 7.53
C TYR A 111 5.65 2.87 6.93
N ALA A 112 4.88 2.10 6.16
CA ALA A 112 3.59 2.53 5.63
C ALA A 112 2.54 1.43 5.71
N ILE A 113 1.27 1.81 5.82
CA ILE A 113 0.14 0.91 5.62
C ILE A 113 -0.37 1.03 4.18
N ILE A 114 -0.66 -0.11 3.55
CA ILE A 114 -1.26 -0.14 2.22
C ILE A 114 -2.72 0.23 2.34
N GLN A 115 -3.06 1.44 1.90
CA GLN A 115 -4.43 1.93 1.94
C GLN A 115 -5.26 1.46 0.74
N ALA A 116 -4.62 1.30 -0.42
CA ALA A 116 -5.29 0.78 -1.61
C ALA A 116 -4.29 0.09 -2.55
N ILE A 117 -4.80 -0.89 -3.30
CA ILE A 117 -4.12 -1.52 -4.43
C ILE A 117 -4.96 -1.19 -5.66
N PHE A 118 -4.33 -0.69 -6.72
CA PHE A 118 -5.10 -0.27 -7.90
C PHE A 118 -4.37 -0.44 -9.22
N LEU A 119 -5.15 -0.47 -10.29
CA LEU A 119 -4.71 -0.48 -11.67
C LEU A 119 -5.01 0.85 -12.34
N HIS A 120 -4.06 1.29 -13.17
CA HIS A 120 -4.24 2.42 -14.07
C HIS A 120 -3.67 2.09 -15.46
N THR A 121 -4.42 2.41 -16.51
CA THR A 121 -3.95 2.27 -17.89
C THR A 121 -3.33 3.57 -18.38
N TYR A 122 -2.03 3.55 -18.66
CA TYR A 122 -1.29 4.70 -19.19
C TYR A 122 -1.60 4.97 -20.67
N ASN A 123 -1.14 6.09 -21.21
CA ASN A 123 -1.41 6.54 -22.59
C ASN A 123 -0.96 5.54 -23.67
N ASN A 124 -0.01 4.65 -23.36
CA ASN A 124 0.45 3.59 -24.25
C ASN A 124 -0.48 2.36 -24.30
N GLY A 125 -1.64 2.42 -23.61
CA GLY A 125 -2.60 1.32 -23.54
C GLY A 125 -2.22 0.21 -22.56
N LYS A 126 -1.05 0.28 -21.90
CA LYS A 126 -0.63 -0.69 -20.89
C LYS A 126 -1.18 -0.34 -19.52
N THR A 127 -1.58 -1.37 -18.78
CA THR A 127 -2.10 -1.25 -17.42
C THR A 127 -1.01 -1.55 -16.41
N TYR A 128 -0.85 -0.66 -15.43
CA TYR A 128 0.18 -0.75 -14.41
C TYR A 128 -0.45 -0.84 -13.02
N PRO A 129 0.02 -1.77 -12.16
CA PRO A 129 -0.42 -1.87 -10.79
C PRO A 129 0.38 -0.96 -9.85
N PHE A 130 -0.31 -0.40 -8.87
CA PHE A 130 0.24 0.51 -7.86
C PHE A 130 -0.31 0.24 -6.47
N TYR A 131 0.46 0.64 -5.47
CA TYR A 131 0.03 0.81 -4.09
C TYR A 131 -0.24 2.29 -3.81
N PHE A 132 -1.32 2.57 -3.07
CA PHE A 132 -1.49 3.82 -2.36
C PHE A 132 -1.12 3.61 -0.89
N LEU A 133 -0.11 4.33 -0.41
CA LEU A 133 0.46 4.19 0.92
C LEU A 133 0.01 5.32 1.84
N LYS A 134 -0.11 4.98 3.12
CA LYS A 134 -0.21 5.93 4.23
C LYS A 134 0.95 5.70 5.16
N TRP A 135 1.79 6.72 5.27
CA TRP A 135 3.03 6.62 6.03
C TRP A 135 2.81 6.74 7.53
N PHE A 136 3.66 6.04 8.27
CA PHE A 136 3.79 6.20 9.71
C PHE A 136 4.85 7.26 10.02
N GLU A 137 4.57 8.08 11.02
CA GLU A 137 5.55 8.95 11.65
C GLU A 137 5.87 8.43 13.05
N LYS A 138 7.15 8.51 13.42
CA LYS A 138 7.63 8.13 14.75
C LYS A 138 7.11 9.13 15.79
N ILE A 139 6.55 8.63 16.89
CA ILE A 139 6.18 9.49 18.01
C ILE A 139 7.43 9.72 18.88
N GLU A 140 7.87 10.97 18.99
CA GLU A 140 8.99 11.36 19.86
C GLU A 140 8.58 11.42 21.34
N GLY A 141 9.44 10.90 22.23
CA GLY A 141 9.26 10.94 23.68
C GLY A 141 9.59 9.62 24.38
N ARG A 142 9.90 9.67 25.69
CA ARG A 142 10.02 8.45 26.49
C ARG A 142 8.63 7.92 26.78
N ASN A 143 8.33 6.73 26.25
CA ASN A 143 7.20 5.92 26.70
C ASN A 143 7.32 5.75 28.22
N GLY A 144 6.48 6.41 29.02
CA GLY A 144 6.44 6.14 30.45
C GLY A 144 6.05 4.68 30.69
N ILE A 145 6.70 3.99 31.63
CA ILE A 145 6.51 2.60 32.12
C ILE A 145 6.40 1.46 31.06
N ASP A 146 5.81 1.66 29.88
CA ASP A 146 5.69 0.78 28.70
C ASP A 146 7.00 0.67 27.88
N MET A 147 8.15 0.65 28.55
CA MET A 147 9.48 1.03 28.05
C MET A 147 10.13 0.23 26.89
N MET A 148 9.44 -0.68 26.18
CA MET A 148 10.13 -1.62 25.27
C MET A 148 9.83 -1.47 23.77
N CYS A 149 8.72 -0.83 23.35
CA CYS A 149 8.36 -0.77 21.93
C CYS A 149 8.29 0.67 21.38
N GLN A 150 8.83 0.90 20.19
CA GLN A 150 8.71 2.20 19.51
C GLN A 150 7.26 2.44 19.07
N LYS A 151 6.74 3.66 19.35
CA LYS A 151 5.40 4.09 18.95
C LYS A 151 5.42 4.87 17.64
N TYR A 152 4.39 4.64 16.83
CA TYR A 152 4.15 5.30 15.56
C TYR A 152 2.69 5.75 15.46
N LYS A 153 2.41 6.75 14.63
CA LYS A 153 1.04 7.13 14.24
C LYS A 153 0.99 7.34 12.73
N ILE A 154 -0.19 7.25 12.14
CA ILE A 154 -0.36 7.58 10.73
C ILE A 154 -0.12 9.08 10.55
N CYS A 155 0.79 9.43 9.65
CA CYS A 155 1.10 10.81 9.31
C CYS A 155 -0.11 11.47 8.65
N THR A 156 -0.57 12.57 9.22
CA THR A 156 -1.71 13.35 8.67
C THR A 156 -1.27 14.43 7.69
N GLU A 157 0.02 14.82 7.70
CA GLU A 157 0.56 15.88 6.86
C GLU A 157 1.12 15.34 5.55
N ARG A 158 0.25 15.25 4.53
CA ARG A 158 0.52 14.66 3.20
C ARG A 158 1.69 15.27 2.40
N LYS A 159 2.21 16.45 2.80
CA LYS A 159 3.04 17.28 1.91
C LYS A 159 4.48 16.82 1.74
N LYS A 160 4.97 15.90 2.58
CA LYS A 160 6.38 15.52 2.55
C LYS A 160 6.67 14.30 1.68
N TRP A 161 5.77 13.32 1.60
CA TRP A 161 6.14 11.99 1.07
C TRP A 161 5.26 11.56 -0.11
N HIS A 162 5.86 10.86 -1.08
CA HIS A 162 5.14 10.22 -2.18
C HIS A 162 4.21 9.15 -1.61
N ASN A 163 2.97 9.05 -2.10
CA ASN A 163 2.00 8.09 -1.58
C ASN A 163 1.60 7.02 -2.61
N ILE A 164 2.11 7.11 -3.84
CA ILE A 164 1.81 6.15 -4.91
C ILE A 164 3.11 5.52 -5.38
N PHE A 165 3.21 4.21 -5.24
CA PHE A 165 4.39 3.44 -5.63
C PHE A 165 4.00 2.28 -6.56
N PRO A 166 4.81 1.99 -7.59
CA PRO A 166 4.67 0.77 -8.37
C PRO A 166 4.87 -0.46 -7.47
N ILE A 167 4.30 -1.60 -7.87
CA ILE A 167 4.44 -2.83 -7.08
C ILE A 167 5.88 -3.33 -6.96
N SER A 168 6.77 -2.85 -7.84
CA SER A 168 8.20 -3.20 -7.83
C SER A 168 8.98 -2.72 -6.63
N PHE A 169 8.40 -1.84 -5.81
CA PHE A 169 9.00 -1.42 -4.56
C PHE A 169 8.91 -2.48 -3.45
N ILE A 170 8.00 -3.45 -3.57
CA ILE A 170 7.87 -4.54 -2.61
C ILE A 170 8.33 -5.84 -3.28
N THR A 171 9.60 -6.18 -3.10
CA THR A 171 10.24 -7.35 -3.73
C THR A 171 10.35 -8.56 -2.80
N SER A 172 10.00 -8.40 -1.53
CA SER A 172 9.98 -9.46 -0.52
C SER A 172 8.73 -9.35 0.35
N MET A 173 8.33 -10.47 0.96
CA MET A 173 7.16 -10.51 1.81
C MET A 173 7.37 -9.64 3.05
N PRO A 174 6.49 -8.66 3.34
CA PRO A 174 6.62 -7.83 4.53
C PRO A 174 6.74 -8.67 5.80
N LYS A 175 7.76 -8.38 6.59
CA LYS A 175 8.04 -9.03 7.89
C LYS A 175 7.81 -8.11 9.08
N VAL A 176 7.23 -6.94 8.82
CA VAL A 176 7.00 -5.93 9.84
C VAL A 176 5.69 -6.22 10.55
N HIS A 177 5.74 -6.17 11.87
CA HIS A 177 4.57 -6.39 12.72
C HIS A 177 4.32 -5.15 13.56
N PHE A 178 3.15 -4.56 13.40
CA PHE A 178 2.65 -3.51 14.29
C PHE A 178 1.43 -4.02 15.06
N VAL A 179 1.34 -3.59 16.32
CA VAL A 179 0.17 -3.81 17.16
C VAL A 179 -0.54 -2.48 17.37
N HIS A 180 -1.82 -2.41 17.00
CA HIS A 180 -2.62 -1.20 17.20
C HIS A 180 -2.91 -0.99 18.69
N GLN A 181 -2.52 0.16 19.24
CA GLN A 181 -2.70 0.47 20.66
C GLN A 181 -4.11 1.01 20.92
N CYS A 182 -5.08 0.10 20.95
CA CYS A 182 -6.46 0.42 21.28
C CYS A 182 -6.64 0.74 22.76
N VAL A 183 -7.08 1.97 23.06
CA VAL A 183 -7.22 2.44 24.46
C VAL A 183 -8.61 2.22 25.04
N ASN A 184 -9.68 1.99 24.24
CA ASN A 184 -11.01 1.56 24.70
C ASN A 184 -11.92 1.12 23.52
N ASN A 185 -12.78 0.11 23.72
CA ASN A 185 -13.90 -0.28 22.84
C ASN A 185 -13.61 -0.45 21.33
N CYS A 186 -12.37 -0.76 20.94
CA CYS A 186 -12.10 -1.19 19.57
C CYS A 186 -12.76 -2.54 19.32
N SER A 187 -13.68 -2.59 18.36
CA SER A 187 -14.07 -3.87 17.77
C SER A 187 -13.16 -4.14 16.57
N VAL A 188 -12.95 -5.41 16.22
CA VAL A 188 -12.14 -5.85 15.05
C VAL A 188 -12.50 -5.10 13.75
N ARG A 189 -13.70 -4.50 13.68
CA ARG A 189 -14.20 -3.78 12.50
C ARG A 189 -14.20 -2.26 12.62
N ASN A 190 -13.97 -1.70 13.82
CA ASN A 190 -13.95 -0.27 14.08
C ASN A 190 -12.73 0.05 14.95
N HIS A 191 -11.55 0.03 14.32
CA HIS A 191 -10.34 0.56 14.91
C HIS A 191 -10.25 2.05 14.59
N ASP A 192 -10.04 2.86 15.63
CA ASP A 192 -9.69 4.26 15.47
C ASP A 192 -8.21 4.35 15.00
N LEU A 193 -8.02 4.51 13.70
CA LEU A 193 -6.70 4.61 13.07
C LEU A 193 -5.90 5.86 13.50
N SER A 194 -6.52 6.77 14.26
CA SER A 194 -5.81 7.90 14.90
C SER A 194 -5.03 7.48 16.15
N GLN A 195 -5.33 6.30 16.72
CA GLN A 195 -4.58 5.77 17.86
C GLN A 195 -3.18 5.28 17.44
N PRO A 196 -2.19 5.33 18.34
CA PRO A 196 -0.84 4.89 18.05
C PRO A 196 -0.75 3.40 17.71
N TYR A 197 0.33 3.04 17.03
CA TYR A 197 0.76 1.69 16.73
C TYR A 197 2.10 1.43 17.42
N LEU A 198 2.28 0.22 17.92
CA LEU A 198 3.51 -0.26 18.53
C LEU A 198 4.25 -1.14 17.52
N LEU A 199 5.50 -0.80 17.20
CA LEU A 199 6.37 -1.69 16.44
C LEU A 199 6.72 -2.90 17.32
N ASN A 200 6.38 -4.09 16.84
CA ASN A 200 6.61 -5.35 17.54
C ASN A 200 7.91 -6.00 17.05
N GLU A 201 9.01 -5.61 17.68
CA GLU A 201 10.34 -6.15 17.37
C GLU A 201 10.55 -7.59 17.89
N PHE A 202 9.62 -8.09 18.72
CA PHE A 202 9.76 -9.36 19.44
C PHE A 202 8.81 -10.47 18.96
N PHE A 203 8.08 -10.25 17.87
CA PHE A 203 7.12 -11.22 17.27
C PHE A 203 6.07 -11.77 18.25
N TYR A 204 5.71 -11.04 19.31
CA TYR A 204 4.62 -11.48 20.18
C TYR A 204 3.29 -11.33 19.46
N ASN A 205 2.55 -12.42 19.30
CA ASN A 205 1.14 -12.32 18.89
C ASN A 205 0.36 -11.65 20.03
N ALA A 206 -0.25 -10.50 19.77
CA ALA A 206 -1.21 -9.92 20.70
C ALA A 206 -2.43 -10.87 20.77
N ILE A 207 -2.77 -11.32 21.98
CA ILE A 207 -3.93 -12.16 22.29
C ILE A 207 -5.16 -11.27 22.48
#